data_AF-V4U3S4-F1
#
_entry.id   AF-V4U3S4-F1
#
_cell.length_a   1.000
_cell.length_b   1.000
_cell.length_c   1.000
_cell.angle_alpha   90.00
_cell.angle_beta   90.00
_cell.angle_gamma   90.00
#
_symmetry.space_group_name_H-M   'P 1'
#
loop_
_entity.id
_entity.type
_entity.pdbx_description
1 polymer ?
#
loop_
_entity_poly.entity_id
_entity_poly.type
_entity_poly.pdbx_seq_one_letter_code
_entity_poly.pdbx_strand_id
1 'polypeptide(L)'
;MAPFAVGEPLPDGTLAYFDEQDQLQQVSVHSLAADKKIDELKSKGVDEILCISVNNPFVMKAWAKTFPKNKSVKFLADGSAKYTHALGLELDLSEKGLGTRSRRFALLVDDLKVKAAN
;
A
#
# COMPACT_ATOMS: atom_id res chain seq x y z
N MET A 1 17.38 -3.36 -1.64
CA MET A 1 17.55 -3.38 -3.12
C MET A 1 17.72 -1.94 -3.60
N ALA A 2 18.07 -1.68 -4.87
CA ALA A 2 17.91 -0.32 -5.40
C ALA A 2 16.43 0.07 -5.30
N PRO A 3 16.09 1.35 -5.05
CA PRO A 3 14.70 1.79 -5.08
C PRO A 3 14.09 1.46 -6.44
N PHE A 4 12.90 0.85 -6.41
CA PHE A 4 12.13 0.49 -7.59
C PHE A 4 11.94 1.70 -8.53
N ALA A 5 12.06 1.50 -9.85
CA ALA A 5 12.11 2.59 -10.83
C ALA A 5 10.86 2.70 -11.72
N VAL A 6 10.65 3.89 -12.30
CA VAL A 6 9.60 4.10 -13.32
C VAL A 6 9.88 3.22 -14.55
N GLY A 7 8.83 2.58 -15.07
CA GLY A 7 8.90 1.67 -16.21
C GLY A 7 9.08 0.19 -15.83
N GLU A 8 9.43 -0.10 -14.58
CA GLU A 8 9.53 -1.48 -14.09
C GLU A 8 8.13 -2.07 -13.77
N PRO A 9 7.97 -3.40 -13.89
CA PRO A 9 6.75 -4.09 -13.46
C PRO A 9 6.66 -4.11 -11.94
N LEU A 10 5.54 -3.65 -11.38
CA LEU A 10 5.28 -3.66 -9.96
C LEU A 10 5.44 -5.09 -9.43
N PRO A 11 6.27 -5.36 -8.40
CA PRO A 11 6.38 -6.70 -7.86
C PRO A 11 5.07 -7.10 -7.19
N ASP A 12 4.75 -8.40 -7.24
CA ASP A 12 3.65 -8.91 -6.43
C ASP A 12 4.11 -9.06 -4.98
N GLY A 13 3.14 -9.14 -4.07
CA GLY A 13 3.38 -9.34 -2.66
C GLY A 13 2.08 -9.45 -1.89
N THR A 14 2.15 -9.99 -0.70
CA THR A 14 0.97 -10.16 0.16
C THR A 14 0.89 -9.04 1.18
N LEU A 15 -0.25 -8.38 1.23
CA LEU A 15 -0.62 -7.40 2.24
C LEU A 15 -1.84 -7.90 3.03
N ALA A 16 -2.05 -7.34 4.22
CA ALA A 16 -3.19 -7.70 5.06
C ALA A 16 -4.09 -6.50 5.37
N TYR A 17 -5.39 -6.74 5.53
CA TYR A 17 -6.36 -5.72 5.94
C TYR A 17 -7.56 -6.39 6.64
N PHE A 18 -8.41 -5.58 7.27
CA PHE A 18 -9.69 -6.05 7.81
C PHE A 18 -10.82 -5.69 6.84
N ASP A 19 -11.68 -6.65 6.51
CA ASP A 19 -12.86 -6.42 5.67
C ASP A 19 -14.03 -5.80 6.45
N GLU A 20 -15.17 -5.62 5.76
CA GLU A 20 -16.40 -5.05 6.34
C GLU A 20 -17.02 -5.94 7.44
N GLN A 21 -16.71 -7.24 7.44
CA GLN A 21 -17.16 -8.22 8.43
C GLN A 21 -16.14 -8.35 9.58
N ASP A 22 -15.17 -7.45 9.65
CA ASP A 22 -14.11 -7.42 10.63
C ASP A 22 -13.23 -8.67 10.66
N GLN A 23 -13.10 -9.34 9.51
CA GLN A 23 -12.23 -10.50 9.33
C GLN A 23 -10.88 -10.07 8.75
N LEU A 24 -9.81 -10.68 9.26
CA LEU A 24 -8.47 -10.46 8.75
C LEU A 24 -8.33 -11.16 7.39
N GLN A 25 -8.06 -10.37 6.36
CA GLN A 25 -7.82 -10.83 5.01
C GLN A 25 -6.36 -10.63 4.62
N GLN A 26 -5.91 -11.47 3.69
CA GLN A 26 -4.66 -11.31 2.96
C GLN A 26 -4.97 -11.17 1.48
N VAL A 27 -4.22 -10.30 0.79
CA VAL A 27 -4.47 -10.00 -0.62
C VAL A 27 -3.15 -9.75 -1.34
N SER A 28 -3.10 -10.15 -2.61
CA SER A 28 -1.96 -9.86 -3.49
C SER A 28 -2.04 -8.41 -4.01
N VAL A 29 -0.88 -7.77 -4.15
CA VAL A 29 -0.82 -6.42 -4.71
C VAL A 29 -1.23 -6.41 -6.18
N HIS A 30 -0.89 -7.45 -6.95
CA HIS A 30 -1.35 -7.58 -8.33
C HIS A 30 -2.87 -7.68 -8.43
N SER A 31 -3.53 -8.46 -7.57
CA SER A 31 -4.99 -8.54 -7.53
C SER A 31 -5.62 -7.18 -7.22
N LEU A 32 -5.08 -6.43 -6.25
CA LEU A 32 -5.57 -5.08 -5.93
C LEU A 32 -5.35 -4.09 -7.06
N ALA A 33 -4.24 -4.19 -7.79
CA ALA A 33 -3.94 -3.30 -8.92
C ALA A 33 -4.76 -3.63 -10.18
N ALA A 34 -5.29 -4.86 -10.27
CA ALA A 34 -6.18 -5.29 -11.36
C ALA A 34 -7.67 -5.04 -11.05
N ASP A 35 -8.04 -4.90 -9.78
CA ASP A 35 -9.41 -4.61 -9.35
C ASP A 35 -9.83 -3.18 -9.69
N LYS A 36 -11.08 -3.03 -10.14
CA LYS A 36 -11.66 -1.75 -10.56
C LYS A 36 -12.71 -1.24 -9.58
N LYS A 37 -12.34 -0.60 -8.47
CA LYS A 37 -13.32 0.05 -7.57
C LYS A 37 -12.78 1.29 -6.82
N ILE A 38 -13.27 2.50 -7.18
CA ILE A 38 -13.92 3.56 -6.35
C ILE A 38 -13.78 4.98 -6.95
N ASP A 39 -14.67 5.90 -6.53
CA ASP A 39 -14.89 7.31 -6.88
C ASP A 39 -14.01 8.36 -6.14
N GLU A 40 -14.00 9.58 -6.71
CA GLU A 40 -13.22 10.83 -6.46
C GLU A 40 -11.96 11.05 -7.32
N LEU A 41 -11.11 10.04 -7.57
CA LEU A 41 -10.05 10.14 -8.60
C LEU A 41 -10.46 9.60 -9.99
N LYS A 42 -11.68 9.08 -10.14
CA LYS A 42 -12.22 8.54 -11.40
C LYS A 42 -12.18 9.50 -12.58
N SER A 43 -12.33 10.81 -12.34
CA SER A 43 -12.29 11.80 -13.44
C SER A 43 -10.97 11.76 -14.20
N LYS A 44 -9.92 11.17 -13.60
CA LYS A 44 -8.61 10.93 -14.20
C LYS A 44 -8.29 9.44 -14.43
N GLY A 45 -9.25 8.54 -14.26
CA GLY A 45 -9.11 7.10 -14.58
C GLY A 45 -8.39 6.26 -13.53
N VAL A 46 -8.25 6.71 -12.28
CA VAL A 46 -7.65 5.89 -11.20
C VAL A 46 -8.71 4.98 -10.60
N ASP A 47 -8.43 3.68 -10.60
CA ASP A 47 -9.35 2.64 -10.11
C ASP A 47 -9.27 2.44 -8.59
N GLU A 48 -8.08 2.54 -7.98
CA GLU A 48 -7.83 2.18 -6.58
C GLU A 48 -6.82 3.13 -5.93
N ILE A 49 -7.00 3.45 -4.64
CA ILE A 49 -6.03 4.22 -3.84
C ILE A 49 -5.58 3.38 -2.65
N LEU A 50 -4.32 2.97 -2.65
CA LEU A 50 -3.76 2.06 -1.65
C LEU A 50 -2.80 2.81 -0.73
N CYS A 51 -3.05 2.76 0.58
CA CYS A 51 -2.15 3.25 1.62
C CYS A 51 -1.46 2.06 2.28
N ILE A 52 -0.16 1.90 2.04
CA ILE A 52 0.65 0.82 2.60
C ILE A 52 1.48 1.37 3.75
N SER A 53 1.59 0.60 4.84
CA SER A 53 2.51 0.92 5.94
C SER A 53 3.15 -0.32 6.53
N VAL A 54 4.39 -0.16 7.00
CA VAL A 54 5.04 -1.13 7.88
C VAL A 54 4.43 -0.99 9.28
N ASN A 55 3.25 -1.59 9.43
CA ASN A 55 2.45 -1.72 10.63
C ASN A 55 1.63 -3.00 10.54
N ASN A 56 1.19 -3.53 11.69
CA ASN A 56 0.31 -4.68 11.73
C ASN A 56 -1.15 -4.30 11.32
N PRO A 57 -1.97 -5.28 10.89
CA PRO A 57 -3.33 -5.00 10.40
C PRO A 57 -4.28 -4.43 11.45
N PHE A 58 -4.05 -4.69 12.74
CA PHE A 58 -4.89 -4.14 13.82
C PHE A 58 -4.68 -2.63 13.96
N VAL A 59 -3.43 -2.16 13.86
CA VAL A 59 -3.10 -0.73 13.86
C VAL A 59 -3.64 -0.06 12.60
N MET A 60 -3.49 -0.69 11.43
CA MET A 60 -4.02 -0.15 10.17
C MET A 60 -5.55 -0.01 10.22
N LYS A 61 -6.27 -0.99 10.79
CA LYS A 61 -7.72 -0.91 11.05
C LYS A 61 -8.07 0.24 11.99
N ALA A 62 -7.36 0.39 13.10
CA ALA A 62 -7.61 1.49 14.05
C ALA A 62 -7.36 2.86 13.39
N TRP A 63 -6.30 2.96 12.58
CA TRP A 63 -5.95 4.18 11.88
C TRP A 63 -6.97 4.55 10.81
N ALA A 64 -7.46 3.59 10.02
CA ALA A 64 -8.54 3.80 9.06
C ALA A 64 -9.81 4.38 9.72
N LYS A 65 -10.17 3.90 10.91
CA LYS A 65 -11.32 4.40 11.69
C LYS A 65 -11.19 5.86 12.14
N THR A 66 -9.97 6.42 12.17
CA THR A 66 -9.77 7.85 12.46
C THR A 66 -10.19 8.76 11.30
N PHE A 67 -10.45 8.19 10.11
CA PHE A 67 -10.94 8.90 8.93
C PHE A 67 -12.37 8.46 8.58
N PRO A 68 -13.40 8.85 9.37
CA PRO A 68 -14.78 8.38 9.18
C PRO A 68 -15.43 8.82 7.85
N LYS A 69 -14.81 9.77 7.13
CA LYS A 69 -15.25 10.25 5.81
C LYS A 69 -14.49 9.60 4.65
N ASN A 70 -13.50 8.74 4.94
CA ASN A 70 -12.75 8.05 3.89
C ASN A 70 -13.67 7.07 3.17
N LYS A 71 -13.79 7.22 1.85
CA LYS A 71 -14.55 6.31 0.99
C LYS A 71 -13.69 5.55 0.00
N SER A 72 -12.43 5.96 -0.19
CA SER A 72 -11.64 5.57 -1.38
C SER A 72 -10.25 5.02 -1.07
N VAL A 73 -9.70 5.28 0.11
CA VAL A 73 -8.35 4.80 0.48
C VAL A 73 -8.44 3.47 1.21
N LYS A 74 -7.82 2.43 0.66
CA LYS A 74 -7.62 1.14 1.34
C LYS A 74 -6.36 1.19 2.20
N PHE A 75 -6.50 0.89 3.49
CA PHE A 75 -5.38 0.85 4.45
C PHE A 75 -4.85 -0.58 4.55
N LEU A 76 -3.61 -0.79 4.10
CA LEU A 76 -2.99 -2.10 3.93
C LEU A 76 -1.75 -2.25 4.81
N ALA A 77 -1.65 -3.39 5.49
CA ALA A 77 -0.57 -3.72 6.39
C ALA A 77 0.52 -4.54 5.70
N ASP A 78 1.76 -4.05 5.80
CA ASP A 78 3.02 -4.75 5.48
C ASP A 78 3.82 -4.94 6.78
N GLY A 79 3.25 -5.65 7.76
CA GLY A 79 3.75 -5.65 9.15
C GLY A 79 5.18 -6.18 9.36
N SER A 80 5.72 -6.92 8.39
CA SER A 80 7.10 -7.43 8.41
C SER A 80 8.02 -6.76 7.38
N ALA A 81 7.60 -5.65 6.78
CA ALA A 81 8.31 -4.91 5.74
C ALA A 81 8.67 -5.74 4.49
N LYS A 82 8.02 -6.89 4.26
CA LYS A 82 8.38 -7.80 3.16
C LYS A 82 8.13 -7.13 1.82
N TYR A 83 6.98 -6.49 1.66
CA TYR A 83 6.65 -5.83 0.42
C TYR A 83 7.46 -4.55 0.22
N THR A 84 7.66 -3.80 1.31
CA THR A 84 8.53 -2.62 1.35
C THR A 84 9.96 -2.95 0.88
N HIS A 85 10.51 -4.07 1.32
CA HIS A 85 11.81 -4.56 0.84
C HIS A 85 11.80 -4.99 -0.62
N ALA A 86 10.71 -5.61 -1.10
CA ALA A 86 10.55 -5.96 -2.51
C ALA A 86 10.57 -4.72 -3.42
N LEU A 87 10.09 -3.58 -2.92
CA LEU A 87 10.16 -2.28 -3.60
C LEU A 87 11.51 -1.57 -3.42
N GLY A 88 12.41 -2.06 -2.56
CA GLY A 88 13.65 -1.35 -2.21
C GLY A 88 13.40 0.00 -1.52
N LEU A 89 12.26 0.14 -0.83
CA LEU A 89 11.81 1.38 -0.18
C LEU A 89 11.91 1.31 1.35
N GLU A 90 12.73 0.39 1.88
CA GLU A 90 13.04 0.33 3.29
C GLU A 90 13.77 1.60 3.79
N LEU A 91 13.50 1.94 5.03
CA LEU A 91 14.14 3.02 5.77
C LEU A 91 14.36 2.55 7.19
N ASP A 92 15.63 2.54 7.63
CA ASP A 92 15.96 2.30 9.02
C ASP A 92 15.71 3.56 9.85
N LEU A 93 14.77 3.47 10.78
CA LEU A 93 14.44 4.51 11.76
C LEU A 93 14.66 4.01 13.20
N SER A 94 15.60 3.07 13.40
CA SER A 94 15.93 2.51 14.70
C SER A 94 16.38 3.56 15.71
N GLU A 95 17.18 4.55 15.29
CA GLU A 95 17.58 5.68 16.15
C GLU A 95 16.39 6.53 16.62
N LYS A 96 15.28 6.52 15.87
CA LYS A 96 14.02 7.18 16.24
C LYS A 96 13.04 6.25 16.97
N GLY A 97 13.47 5.03 17.32
CA GLY A 97 12.66 4.03 18.02
C GLY A 97 11.58 3.35 17.18
N LEU A 98 11.66 3.43 15.83
CA LEU A 98 10.61 2.91 14.94
C LEU A 98 11.00 1.61 14.22
N GLY A 99 12.28 1.23 14.27
CA GLY A 99 12.84 0.11 13.49
C GLY A 99 12.77 0.35 11.99
N THR A 100 12.75 -0.71 11.20
CA THR A 100 12.56 -0.65 9.74
C THR A 100 11.16 -0.19 9.39
N ARG A 101 11.06 0.82 8.52
CA ARG A 101 9.81 1.36 7.96
C ARG A 101 9.89 1.49 6.45
N SER A 102 8.78 1.86 5.84
CA SER A 102 8.76 2.30 4.45
C SER A 102 9.12 3.78 4.37
N ARG A 103 9.88 4.16 3.35
CA ARG A 103 9.99 5.56 2.91
C ARG A 103 8.59 6.09 2.57
N ARG A 104 8.42 7.41 2.63
CA ARG A 104 7.22 8.03 2.06
C ARG A 104 7.37 8.04 0.55
N PHE A 105 6.37 7.54 -0.17
CA PHE A 105 6.34 7.56 -1.62
C PHE A 105 4.91 7.63 -2.16
N ALA A 106 4.78 7.90 -3.45
CA ALA A 106 3.55 7.70 -4.22
C ALA A 106 3.90 7.08 -5.58
N LEU A 107 3.21 5.99 -5.95
CA LEU A 107 3.34 5.36 -7.27
C LEU A 107 2.03 5.52 -8.05
N LEU A 108 2.15 5.88 -9.33
CA LEU A 108 1.08 5.68 -10.29
C LEU A 108 1.36 4.38 -11.04
N VAL A 109 0.45 3.42 -10.95
CA VAL A 109 0.56 2.11 -11.58
C VAL A 109 -0.58 1.95 -12.57
N ASP A 110 -0.25 1.48 -13.77
CA ASP A 110 -1.22 1.20 -14.83
C ASP A 110 -0.79 -0.11 -15.51
N ASP A 111 -1.69 -1.09 -15.53
CA ASP A 111 -1.44 -2.46 -16.00
C ASP A 111 -0.15 -3.07 -15.44
N LEU A 112 -0.06 -3.05 -14.10
CA LEU A 112 1.10 -3.51 -13.31
C LEU A 112 2.43 -2.83 -13.66
N LYS A 113 2.43 -1.75 -14.43
CA LYS A 113 3.64 -0.97 -14.76
C LYS A 113 3.63 0.37 -14.04
N VAL A 114 4.75 0.71 -13.41
CA VAL A 114 4.89 2.01 -12.76
C VAL A 114 5.09 3.10 -13.81
N LYS A 115 4.18 4.07 -13.83
CA LYS A 115 4.19 5.24 -14.74
C LYS A 115 4.82 6.47 -14.11
N ALA A 116 4.71 6.61 -12.80
CA ALA A 116 5.30 7.71 -12.04
C ALA A 116 5.64 7.27 -10.62
N ALA A 117 6.69 7.86 -10.05
CA ALA A 117 7.14 7.64 -8.68
C ALA A 117 7.62 8.97 -8.07
N ASN A 118 7.32 9.20 -6.79
CA ASN A 118 7.81 10.32 -5.98
C ASN A 118 8.06 9.85 -4.56
#